data_AF-R6CTM0-F1
#
_entry.id   AF-R6CTM0-F1
#
_cell.length_a   1.000
_cell.length_b   1.000
_cell.length_c   1.000
_cell.angle_alpha   90.00
_cell.angle_beta   90.00
_cell.angle_gamma   90.00
#
_symmetry.space_group_name_H-M   'P 1'
#
loop_
_entity.id
_entity.type
_entity.pdbx_description
1 polymer ?
#
loop_
_entity_poly.entity_id
_entity_poly.type
_entity_poly.pdbx_seq_one_letter_code
_entity_poly.pdbx_strand_id
1 'polypeptide(L)' 'MRIIAKNSNDNYIFTDVNQVEGVETTYLDITDLDAIRKAVADNNVDVIVNCAAWTNVDACETDEKLAALAEKNLRLLLRS' A
#
# COMPACT_ATOMS: atom_id res chain seq x y z
N MET A 1 -4.67 -7.63 9.31
CA MET A 1 -4.61 -6.32 10.01
C MET A 1 -5.96 -5.87 10.58
N ARG A 2 -7.06 -5.79 9.80
CA ARG A 2 -8.36 -5.28 10.29
C ARG A 2 -8.94 -5.98 11.54
N ILE A 3 -8.74 -7.29 11.69
CA ILE A 3 -9.20 -8.03 12.89
C ILE A 3 -8.44 -7.60 14.14
N ILE A 4 -7.11 -7.44 14.02
CA ILE A 4 -6.24 -7.03 15.13
C ILE A 4 -6.50 -5.57 15.51
N ALA A 5 -6.68 -4.70 14.52
CA ALA A 5 -6.96 -3.28 14.73
C ALA A 5 -8.19 -3.02 15.62
N LYS A 6 -9.22 -3.88 15.56
CA LYS A 6 -10.43 -3.74 16.38
C LYS A 6 -10.17 -3.80 17.89
N ASN A 7 -9.11 -4.46 18.31
CA ASN A 7 -8.76 -4.66 19.71
C ASN A 7 -7.44 -3.96 20.08
N SER A 8 -6.93 -3.08 19.21
CA SER A 8 -5.72 -2.30 19.48
C SER A 8 -6.08 -0.89 19.94
N ASN A 9 -5.14 -0.26 20.65
CA ASN A 9 -5.18 1.16 20.99
C ASN A 9 -4.50 2.05 19.92
N ASP A 10 -3.92 1.46 18.86
CA ASP A 10 -3.29 2.23 17.78
C ASP A 10 -4.34 2.70 16.75
N ASN A 11 -4.00 3.75 16.00
CA ASN A 11 -4.80 4.25 14.89
C ASN A 11 -4.40 3.55 13.59
N TYR A 12 -5.38 2.99 12.87
CA TYR A 12 -5.13 2.29 11.61
C TYR A 12 -5.87 2.98 10.46
N ILE A 13 -5.15 3.21 9.37
CA ILE A 13 -5.71 3.65 8.10
C ILE A 13 -5.56 2.49 7.13
N PHE A 14 -6.66 2.07 6.52
CA PHE A 14 -6.64 0.99 5.55
C PHE A 14 -6.75 1.56 4.15
N THR A 15 -5.78 1.21 3.31
CA THR A 15 -5.68 1.73 1.95
C THR A 15 -5.68 0.61 0.92
N ASP A 16 -6.30 0.84 -0.23
CA ASP A 16 -6.28 -0.07 -1.38
C ASP A 16 -6.57 0.72 -2.67
N VAL A 17 -6.19 0.18 -3.83
CA VAL A 17 -6.63 0.69 -5.13
C VAL A 17 -8.04 0.22 -5.49
N ASN A 18 -8.53 -0.84 -4.85
CA ASN A 18 -9.88 -1.35 -5.01
C ASN A 18 -10.74 -0.95 -3.81
N GLN A 19 -11.82 -0.23 -4.06
CA GLN A 19 -12.82 0.05 -3.03
C GLN A 19 -13.84 -1.09 -2.97
N VAL A 20 -14.11 -1.58 -1.77
CA VAL A 20 -15.12 -2.60 -1.51
C VAL A 20 -16.29 -1.97 -0.76
N GLU A 21 -17.50 -2.14 -1.29
CA GLU A 21 -18.71 -1.59 -0.68
C GLU A 21 -18.90 -2.12 0.75
N GLY A 22 -19.27 -1.22 1.67
CA GLY A 22 -19.45 -1.54 3.08
C GLY A 22 -18.15 -1.72 3.88
N VAL A 23 -16.98 -1.51 3.28
CA VAL A 23 -15.68 -1.58 3.96
C VAL A 23 -14.95 -0.25 3.80
N GLU A 24 -14.82 0.50 4.89
CA GLU A 24 -14.06 1.75 4.91
C GLU A 24 -12.61 1.52 4.47
N THR A 25 -12.27 2.09 3.33
CA THR A 25 -10.97 1.94 2.67
C THR A 25 -10.64 3.23 1.94
N THR A 26 -9.52 3.83 2.28
CA THR A 26 -9.00 5.01 1.59
C THR A 26 -8.34 4.58 0.29
N TYR A 27 -8.64 5.26 -0.81
CA TYR A 27 -7.94 4.99 -2.06
C TYR A 27 -6.48 5.44 -1.97
N LEU A 28 -5.53 4.56 -2.30
CA LEU A 28 -4.12 4.91 -2.43
C LEU A 28 -3.44 3.99 -3.44
N ASP A 29 -2.90 4.59 -4.51
CA ASP A 29 -2.00 3.90 -5.43
C ASP A 29 -0.56 4.05 -4.96
N ILE A 30 0.06 2.95 -4.55
CA ILE A 30 1.43 2.95 -4.02
C ILE A 30 2.50 3.19 -5.09
N THR A 31 2.12 3.23 -6.37
CA THR A 31 3.03 3.64 -7.45
C THR A 31 3.24 5.15 -7.51
N ASP A 32 2.35 5.92 -6.87
CA ASP A 32 2.46 7.36 -6.69
C ASP A 32 3.11 7.71 -5.34
N LEU A 33 4.42 8.00 -5.39
CA LEU A 33 5.20 8.37 -4.21
C LEU A 33 4.74 9.68 -3.56
N ASP A 34 4.20 10.63 -4.33
CA ASP A 34 3.76 11.91 -3.78
C ASP A 34 2.41 11.75 -3.07
N ALA A 35 1.52 10.90 -3.59
CA ALA A 35 0.30 10.50 -2.90
C ALA A 35 0.61 9.80 -1.57
N ILE A 36 1.59 8.88 -1.54
CA ILE A 36 2.06 8.23 -0.31
C ILE A 36 2.56 9.28 0.69
N ARG A 37 3.48 10.15 0.27
CA ARG A 37 4.07 11.17 1.16
C ARG A 37 3.02 12.10 1.74
N LYS A 38 2.05 12.51 0.92
CA LYS A 38 0.93 13.33 1.36
C LYS A 38 0.07 12.59 2.38
N ALA A 39 -0.28 11.33 2.13
CA ALA A 39 -1.05 10.52 3.07
C ALA A 39 -0.32 10.33 4.40
N VAL A 40 1.00 10.11 4.38
CA VAL A 40 1.83 10.00 5.58
C VAL A 40 1.84 11.30 6.37
N ALA A 41 2.07 12.44 5.71
CA ALA A 41 2.13 13.75 6.35
C ALA A 41 0.76 14.20 6.90
N ASP A 42 -0.31 14.05 6.12
CA ASP A 42 -1.65 14.49 6.50
C ASP A 42 -2.21 13.69 7.69
N ASN A 43 -1.75 12.44 7.88
CA ASN A 43 -2.25 11.54 8.93
C ASN A 43 -1.21 11.24 10.04
N ASN A 44 -0.02 11.84 9.99
CA ASN A 44 1.09 11.55 10.91
C ASN A 44 1.38 10.04 11.05
N VAL A 45 1.59 9.36 9.92
CA VAL A 45 1.82 7.90 9.90
C VAL A 45 3.22 7.56 10.42
N ASP A 46 3.29 6.80 11.52
CA ASP A 46 4.56 6.32 12.09
C ASP A 46 5.08 5.04 11.41
N VAL A 47 4.19 4.18 10.92
CA VAL A 47 4.53 2.87 10.37
C VAL A 47 3.66 2.56 9.16
N ILE A 48 4.30 2.07 8.09
CA ILE A 48 3.61 1.56 6.90
C ILE A 48 3.78 0.04 6.82
N VAL A 49 2.66 -0.68 6.68
CA VAL A 49 2.65 -2.11 6.35
C VAL A 49 2.19 -2.25 4.90
N ASN A 50 3.12 -2.47 3.98
CA ASN A 50 2.78 -2.67 2.57
C ASN A 50 2.39 -4.12 2.31
N CYS A 51 1.15 -4.34 1.86
CA CYS A 51 0.66 -5.64 1.42
C CYS A 51 0.34 -5.69 -0.09
N ALA A 52 0.56 -4.59 -0.82
CA ALA A 52 0.32 -4.55 -2.25
C ALA A 52 1.46 -5.26 -3.00
N ALA A 53 1.08 -6.11 -3.95
CA ALA A 53 1.99 -6.85 -4.80
C ALA A 53 1.33 -7.09 -6.16
N TRP A 54 2.15 -7.16 -7.21
CA TRP A 54 1.67 -7.70 -8.48
C TRP A 54 1.65 -9.22 -8.40
N THR A 55 0.46 -9.80 -8.34
CA THR A 55 0.27 -11.23 -8.06
C THR A 55 0.09 -12.10 -9.31
N ASN A 56 0.07 -11.49 -10.51
CA ASN A 56 0.04 -12.25 -11.75
C ASN A 56 1.46 -12.72 -12.11
N VAL A 57 1.85 -13.87 -11.56
CA VAL A 57 3.20 -14.43 -11.67
C VAL A 57 3.60 -14.66 -13.13
N ASP A 58 2.71 -15.22 -13.96
CA ASP A 58 3.01 -15.50 -15.37
C ASP A 58 3.31 -14.21 -16.16
N ALA A 59 2.59 -13.14 -15.86
CA ALA A 59 2.84 -11.84 -16.48
C ALA A 59 4.16 -11.20 -16.00
N CYS A 60 4.56 -11.43 -14.75
CA CYS A 60 5.85 -10.98 -14.24
C CYS A 60 7.04 -11.61 -14.99
N GLU A 61 6.91 -12.82 -15.52
CA GLU A 61 7.97 -13.49 -16.30
C GLU A 61 8.15 -12.89 -17.70
N THR A 62 7.14 -12.21 -18.23
CA THR A 62 7.12 -11.71 -19.62
C THR A 62 7.24 -10.20 -19.73
N ASP A 63 6.90 -9.46 -18.67
CA ASP A 63 7.05 -8.00 -18.59
C ASP A 63 8.00 -7.60 -17.45
N GLU A 64 9.29 -7.81 -17.69
CA GLU A 64 10.37 -7.47 -16.75
C GLU A 64 10.35 -5.99 -16.33
N LYS A 65 9.91 -5.09 -17.21
CA LYS A 65 9.86 -3.65 -16.91
C LYS A 65 8.79 -3.35 -15.88
N LEU A 66 7.60 -3.91 -16.06
CA LEU A 66 6.51 -3.74 -15.12
C LEU A 66 6.81 -4.45 -13.78
N ALA A 67 7.44 -5.62 -13.84
CA ALA A 67 7.88 -6.34 -12.64
C ALA A 67 8.90 -5.53 -11.82
N ALA A 68 9.91 -4.95 -12.48
CA ALA A 68 10.91 -4.10 -11.83
C ALA A 68 10.30 -2.82 -11.25
N LEU A 69 9.31 -2.24 -11.92
CA LEU A 69 8.59 -1.07 -11.41
C LEU A 69 7.82 -1.38 -10.13
N ALA A 70 7.10 -2.51 -10.12
CA ALA A 70 6.39 -2.99 -8.93
C ALA A 70 7.35 -3.23 -7.74
N GLU A 71 8.51 -3.84 -7.97
CA GLU A 71 9.52 -4.07 -6.94
C GLU A 71 10.14 -2.77 -6.41
N LYS A 72 10.45 -1.81 -7.30
CA LYS A 72 11.13 -0.57 -6.92
C LYS A 72 10.28 0.28 -5.96
N ASN A 73 8.98 0.35 -6.20
CA ASN A 73 8.06 1.13 -5.35
C ASN A 73 7.91 0.49 -3.96
N LEU A 74 7.88 -0.85 -3.90
CA LEU A 74 7.91 -1.60 -2.64
C LEU A 74 9.17 -1.29 -1.79
N ARG A 75 10.32 -1.10 -2.44
CA ARG A 75 11.59 -0.83 -1.76
C ARG A 75 11.73 0.59 -1.21
N LEU A 76 11.10 1.57 -1.85
CA LEU A 76 11.18 2.97 -1.42
C LEU A 76 10.38 3.25 -0.14
N LEU A 77 9.26 2.54 0.04
CA LEU A 77 8.43 2.61 1.26
C LEU A 77 9.15 2.10 2.52
N LEU A 78 10.16 1.23 2.38
CA LEU A 78 10.89 0.64 3.51
C LEU A 78 12.11 1.46 3.97
N ARG A 79 12.35 2.63 3.35
CA ARG A 79 13.53 3.47 3.59
C ARG A 79 13.22 4.89 4.08
N SER A 80 11.94 5.23 4.15
CA SER A 80 11.39 6.46 4.74
C SER A 80 11.01 6.23 6.19
#